data_AF-A0A4Q3FT07-F1
#
_entry.id   AF-A0A4Q3FT07-F1
#
_cell.length_a   1.000
_cell.length_b   1.000
_cell.length_c   1.000
_cell.angle_alpha   90.00
_cell.angle_beta   90.00
_cell.angle_gamma   90.00
#
_symmetry.space_group_name_H-M   'P 1'
#
loop_
_entity.id
_entity.type
_entity.pdbx_description
1 polymer ?
#
loop_
_entity_poly.entity_id
_entity_poly.type
_entity_poly.pdbx_seq_one_letter_code
_entity_poly.pdbx_strand_id
1 'polypeptide(L)' 'MAKGTHDPRYRAAIEALRAARLAAQLTQVDLATRLGKRQQYVSKYEAGERRLDVVEYT' A
#
# COMPACT_ATOMS: atom_id res chain seq x y z
N MET A 1 -10.39 6.41 -16.84
CA MET A 1 -8.97 6.19 -17.17
C MET A 1 -8.13 7.30 -16.53
N ALA A 2 -7.88 7.24 -15.22
CA ALA A 2 -7.09 8.26 -14.54
C ALA A 2 -5.60 7.99 -14.78
N LYS A 3 -5.01 8.79 -15.66
CA LYS A 3 -3.61 8.76 -16.09
C LYS A 3 -2.73 9.22 -14.93
N GLY A 4 -2.34 8.30 -14.03
CA GLY A 4 -1.57 8.69 -12.85
C GLY A 4 -0.91 7.59 -12.02
N THR A 5 -1.01 6.31 -12.37
CA THR A 5 -0.47 5.19 -11.56
C THR A 5 0.76 4.53 -12.18
N HIS A 6 1.43 5.19 -13.14
CA HIS A 6 2.59 4.65 -13.85
C HIS A 6 3.87 5.48 -13.62
N ASP A 7 3.96 6.24 -12.53
CA ASP A 7 5.24 6.84 -12.11
C ASP A 7 6.14 5.70 -11.57
N PRO A 8 7.32 5.44 -12.19
CA PRO A 8 8.25 4.41 -11.71
C PRO A 8 8.67 4.60 -10.25
N ARG A 9 8.74 5.85 -9.77
CA ARG A 9 9.08 6.17 -8.38
C ARG A 9 7.97 5.75 -7.42
N TYR A 10 6.71 5.91 -7.83
CA TYR A 10 5.57 5.48 -7.03
C TYR A 10 5.52 3.95 -6.91
N ARG A 11 5.83 3.23 -8.00
CA ARG A 11 5.99 1.77 -7.92
C ARG A 11 7.13 1.34 -7.02
N ALA A 12 8.29 2.01 -7.11
CA ALA A 12 9.42 1.74 -6.21
C ALA A 12 9.05 1.96 -4.74
N ALA A 13 8.28 3.00 -4.43
CA ALA A 13 7.78 3.26 -3.08
C ALA A 13 6.82 2.16 -2.59
N ILE A 14 5.91 1.69 -3.45
CA ILE A 14 5.01 0.57 -3.13
C ILE A 14 5.80 -0.69 -2.82
N GLU A 15 6.78 -1.05 -3.66
CA GLU A 15 7.61 -2.24 -3.44
C GLU A 15 8.44 -2.14 -2.16
N ALA A 16 8.97 -0.96 -1.84
CA ALA A 16 9.67 -0.74 -0.57
C ALA A 16 8.75 -0.97 0.65
N LEU A 17 7.52 -0.46 0.59
CA LEU A 17 6.54 -0.65 1.66
C LEU A 17 6.06 -2.11 1.77
N ARG A 18 5.92 -2.81 0.63
CA ARG A 18 5.63 -4.25 0.61
C ARG A 18 6.78 -5.06 1.21
N ALA A 19 8.02 -4.74 0.86
CA ALA A 19 9.21 -5.37 1.42
C ALA A 19 9.28 -5.17 2.94
N ALA A 20 9.01 -3.95 3.43
CA ALA A 20 8.95 -3.67 4.87
C ALA A 20 7.87 -4.50 5.58
N ARG A 21 6.67 -4.64 4.98
CA ARG A 21 5.61 -5.51 5.53
C ARG A 21 6.07 -6.95 5.66
N LEU A 22 6.72 -7.49 4.63
CA LEU A 22 7.21 -8.86 4.61
C LEU A 22 8.37 -9.07 5.61
N ALA A 23 9.28 -8.10 5.73
CA ALA A 23 10.36 -8.13 6.72
C ALA A 23 9.82 -8.10 8.17
N ALA A 24 8.70 -7.42 8.38
CA ALA A 24 7.95 -7.45 9.64
C ALA A 24 7.09 -8.72 9.83
N GLN A 25 7.16 -9.67 8.88
CA GLN A 25 6.40 -10.93 8.87
C GLN A 25 4.88 -10.74 8.96
N LEU A 26 4.37 -9.64 8.40
CA LEU A 26 2.94 -9.33 8.41
C LEU A 26 2.27 -9.81 7.13
N THR A 27 1.10 -10.43 7.27
CA THR A 27 0.20 -10.63 6.13
C THR A 27 -0.45 -9.29 5.72
N GLN A 28 -1.10 -9.26 4.55
CA GLN A 28 -1.91 -8.10 4.16
C GLN A 28 -3.09 -7.88 5.13
N VAL A 29 -3.62 -8.95 5.75
CA VAL A 29 -4.66 -8.86 6.79
C VAL A 29 -4.10 -8.20 8.04
N ASP A 30 -2.93 -8.63 8.51
CA ASP A 30 -2.31 -8.07 9.73
C ASP A 30 -2.03 -6.58 9.59
N LEU A 31 -1.45 -6.18 8.45
CA LEU A 31 -1.22 -4.77 8.17
C LEU A 31 -2.54 -4.00 8.10
N ALA A 32 -3.55 -4.53 7.41
CA ALA A 32 -4.85 -3.87 7.32
C ALA A 32 -5.52 -3.68 8.70
N THR A 33 -5.45 -4.69 9.57
CA THR A 33 -5.93 -4.62 10.95
C THR A 33 -5.24 -3.50 11.73
N ARG A 34 -3.91 -3.40 11.62
CA ARG A 34 -3.13 -2.33 12.28
C ARG A 34 -3.47 -0.94 11.75
N LEU A 35 -3.87 -0.84 10.49
CA LEU A 35 -4.31 0.41 9.85
C LEU A 35 -5.79 0.72 10.08
N GLY A 36 -6.55 -0.14 10.75
CA GLY A 36 -8.01 0.01 10.88
C GLY A 36 -8.75 -0.05 9.54
N LYS A 37 -8.18 -0.75 8.54
CA LYS A 37 -8.76 -0.90 7.19
C LYS A 37 -9.04 -2.38 6.90
N ARG A 38 -9.77 -2.64 5.80
CA ARG A 38 -9.98 -4.01 5.30
C ARG A 38 -8.76 -4.50 4.53
N GLN A 39 -8.48 -5.80 4.49
CA GLN A 39 -7.36 -6.36 3.72
C GLN A 39 -7.32 -5.89 2.25
N GLN A 40 -8.50 -5.73 1.61
CA GLN A 40 -8.61 -5.20 0.24
C GLN A 40 -7.97 -3.82 0.07
N TYR A 41 -7.91 -3.00 1.13
CA TYR A 41 -7.19 -1.73 1.14
C TYR A 41 -5.71 -1.93 0.82
N VAL A 42 -5.06 -2.85 1.54
CA VAL A 42 -3.63 -3.16 1.38
C VAL A 42 -3.39 -3.83 0.03
N SER A 43 -4.26 -4.73 -0.40
CA SER A 43 -4.15 -5.38 -1.72
C SER A 43 -4.22 -4.38 -2.89
N LYS A 44 -5.21 -3.48 -2.89
CA LYS A 44 -5.34 -2.44 -3.95
C LYS A 44 -4.21 -1.43 -3.92
N TYR A 45 -3.69 -1.13 -2.73
CA TYR A 45 -2.52 -0.28 -2.56
C TYR A 45 -1.25 -0.94 -3.13
N GLU A 46 -0.97 -2.21 -2.76
CA GLU A 46 0.19 -2.95 -3.27
C GLU A 46 0.09 -3.22 -4.78
N ALA A 47 -1.11 -3.32 -5.33
CA ALA A 47 -1.35 -3.42 -6.78
C ALA A 47 -1.21 -2.06 -7.52
N GLY A 48 -1.07 -0.94 -6.79
CA GLY A 48 -1.05 0.41 -7.38
C GLY A 48 -2.38 0.87 -7.96
N GLU A 49 -3.48 0.16 -7.69
CA GLU A 49 -4.85 0.52 -8.07
C GLU A 49 -5.41 1.64 -7.19
N ARG A 50 -4.86 1.78 -5.97
CA ARG A 50 -5.19 2.85 -5.04
C ARG A 50 -3.95 3.69 -4.74
N ARG A 51 -4.10 5.01 -4.81
CA ARG A 51 -3.06 5.94 -4.33
C ARG A 51 -3.00 5.92 -2.79
N LEU A 52 -1.78 5.85 -2.27
CA LEU A 52 -1.52 6.06 -0.86
C LEU A 52 -1.57 7.57 -0.61
N ASP A 53 -2.70 8.07 -0.14
CA ASP A 53 -2.76 9.43 0.38
C ASP A 53 -2.09 9.43 1.76
N VAL A 54 -0.85 9.91 1.81
CA VAL A 54 -0.02 10.00 3.03
C VAL A 54 -0.63 10.98 4.05
N VAL A 55 -1.69 11.72 3.68
CA VAL A 55 -2.25 12.86 4.42
C VAL A 55 -3.27 12.44 5.51
N GLU A 56 -3.64 11.17 5.65
CA GLU A 56 -4.64 10.71 6.65
C GLU A 56 -4.05 10.21 7.99
N TYR A 57 -2.76 10.42 8.27
CA TYR A 57 -2.17 10.08 9.57
C TYR A 57 -1.90 11.34 10.41
N THR A 58 -2.97 12.00 10.85
CA THR A 58 -2.96 12.95 11.98
C THR A 58 -3.73 12.36 13.15
#